data_AF-A0A517ZKQ4-F1
#
_entry.id   AF-A0A517ZKQ4-F1
#
_cell.length_a   1.000
_cell.length_b   1.000
_cell.length_c   1.000
_cell.angle_alpha   90.00
_cell.angle_beta   90.00
_cell.angle_gamma   90.00
#
_symmetry.space_group_name_H-M   'P 1'
#
loop_
_entity.id
_entity.type
_entity.pdbx_description
1 polymer ?
#
loop_
_entity_poly.entity_id
_entity_poly.type
_entity_poly.pdbx_seq_one_letter_code
_entity_poly.pdbx_strand_id
1 'polypeptide(L)'
;MNNRLLEATTLFMTQLEVVQGELSALMAEKRTAMTQIQGHDLARISADESVLITRLQKLLRERNRILEFAQERNLPSQSLLHLVKAIGLETRDELIARIEQAQHTAAQLRHESWVHWIISHRSFNHYTELIDLIAHCGQPSPTYHEGDDQSHTGGALLDASI
;
A
#
# COMPACT_ATOMS: atom_id res chain seq x y z
N MET A 1 -24.38 -7.10 -29.29
CA MET A 1 -22.99 -7.58 -29.02
C MET A 1 -22.22 -6.63 -28.10
N ASN A 2 -22.30 -5.30 -28.30
CA ASN A 2 -21.76 -4.30 -27.36
C ASN A 2 -22.28 -4.45 -25.92
N ASN A 3 -23.51 -4.99 -25.76
CA ASN A 3 -24.11 -5.24 -24.44
C ASN A 3 -23.29 -6.19 -23.54
N ARG A 4 -22.67 -7.23 -24.11
CA ARG A 4 -21.81 -8.15 -23.33
C ARG A 4 -20.56 -7.47 -22.78
N LEU A 5 -19.98 -6.56 -23.56
CA LEU A 5 -18.79 -5.81 -23.15
C LEU A 5 -19.14 -4.78 -22.07
N LEU A 6 -20.32 -4.17 -22.16
CA LEU A 6 -20.88 -3.29 -21.14
C LEU A 6 -21.14 -4.04 -19.84
N GLU A 7 -21.83 -5.18 -19.88
CA GLU A 7 -22.08 -6.03 -18.72
C GLU A 7 -20.78 -6.45 -18.03
N ALA A 8 -19.78 -6.89 -18.82
CA ALA A 8 -18.47 -7.26 -18.30
C ALA A 8 -17.75 -6.08 -17.65
N THR A 9 -17.79 -4.89 -18.28
CA THR A 9 -17.18 -3.67 -17.74
C THR A 9 -17.87 -3.23 -16.45
N THR A 10 -19.20 -3.28 -16.41
CA THR A 10 -20.00 -2.89 -15.24
C THR A 10 -19.75 -3.83 -14.06
N LEU A 11 -19.72 -5.15 -14.33
CA LEU A 11 -19.40 -6.15 -13.31
C LEU A 11 -17.98 -5.95 -12.76
N PHE A 12 -17.01 -5.73 -13.66
CA PHE A 12 -15.64 -5.42 -13.27
C PHE A 12 -15.57 -4.18 -12.37
N MET A 13 -16.28 -3.09 -12.72
CA MET A 13 -16.28 -1.86 -11.92
C MET A 13 -16.88 -2.10 -10.53
N THR A 14 -17.98 -2.83 -10.42
CA THR A 14 -18.59 -3.16 -9.13
C THR A 14 -17.64 -3.98 -8.26
N GLN A 15 -16.94 -4.96 -8.82
CA GLN A 15 -15.98 -5.76 -8.06
C GLN A 15 -14.75 -4.95 -7.65
N LEU A 16 -14.27 -4.05 -8.53
CA LEU A 16 -13.16 -3.16 -8.24
C LEU A 16 -13.48 -2.22 -7.07
N GLU A 17 -14.65 -1.60 -7.07
CA GLU A 17 -15.10 -0.69 -6.01
C GLU A 17 -15.18 -1.39 -4.66
N VAL A 18 -15.72 -2.61 -4.62
CA VAL A 18 -15.76 -3.42 -3.39
C VAL A 18 -14.35 -3.67 -2.86
N VAL A 19 -13.43 -4.16 -3.71
CA VAL A 19 -12.06 -4.46 -3.27
C VAL A 19 -11.29 -3.20 -2.87
N GLN A 20 -11.48 -2.08 -3.57
CA GLN A 20 -10.87 -0.81 -3.20
C GLN A 20 -11.42 -0.26 -1.87
N GLY A 21 -12.71 -0.44 -1.61
CA GLY A 21 -13.32 -0.07 -0.33
C GLY A 21 -12.77 -0.89 0.82
N GLU A 22 -12.70 -2.21 0.66
CA GLU A 22 -12.09 -3.13 1.64
C GLU A 22 -10.62 -2.78 1.89
N LEU A 23 -9.84 -2.50 0.83
CA LEU A 23 -8.43 -2.13 1.00
C LEU A 23 -8.26 -0.79 1.69
N SER A 24 -9.13 0.19 1.41
CA SER A 24 -9.08 1.51 2.06
C SER A 24 -9.36 1.39 3.56
N ALA A 25 -10.35 0.57 3.94
CA ALA A 25 -10.65 0.27 5.34
C ALA A 25 -9.46 -0.42 6.03
N LEU A 26 -8.87 -1.43 5.38
CA LEU A 26 -7.72 -2.15 5.92
C LEU A 26 -6.49 -1.24 6.09
N MET A 27 -6.26 -0.32 5.16
CA MET A 27 -5.16 0.66 5.26
C MET A 27 -5.37 1.62 6.44
N ALA A 28 -6.61 2.08 6.68
CA ALA A 28 -6.93 2.91 7.84
C ALA A 28 -6.73 2.16 9.17
N GLU A 29 -7.14 0.88 9.21
CA GLU A 29 -6.91 0.00 10.34
C GLU A 29 -5.41 -0.21 10.60
N LYS A 30 -4.63 -0.49 9.54
CA LYS A 30 -3.17 -0.65 9.61
C LYS A 30 -2.49 0.60 10.17
N ARG A 31 -2.88 1.79 9.72
CA ARG A 31 -2.37 3.06 10.26
C ARG A 31 -2.61 3.17 11.76
N THR A 32 -3.81 2.79 12.22
CA THR A 32 -4.17 2.83 13.64
C THR A 32 -3.34 1.83 14.45
N ALA A 33 -3.21 0.59 13.98
CA ALA A 33 -2.41 -0.44 14.63
C ALA A 33 -0.92 -0.05 14.74
N MET A 34 -0.36 0.58 13.70
CA MET A 34 1.02 1.07 13.69
C MET A 34 1.26 2.20 14.69
N THR A 35 0.27 3.06 14.93
CA THR A 35 0.38 4.19 15.88
C THR A 35 0.14 3.77 17.33
N GLN A 36 -0.64 2.73 17.57
CA GLN A 36 -1.02 2.27 18.92
C GLN A 36 -0.16 1.10 19.46
N ILE A 37 0.92 0.71 18.77
CA ILE A 37 1.86 -0.37 19.17
C ILE A 37 1.15 -1.72 19.40
N GLN A 38 0.04 -1.96 18.70
CA GLN A 38 -0.68 -3.24 18.76
C GLN A 38 -0.07 -4.24 17.77
N GLY A 39 1.12 -4.75 18.10
CA GLY A 39 1.91 -5.62 17.21
C GLY A 39 1.22 -6.93 16.79
N HIS A 40 0.33 -7.47 17.63
CA HIS A 40 -0.45 -8.67 17.31
C HIS A 40 -1.44 -8.44 16.15
N ASP A 41 -1.97 -7.22 16.01
CA ASP A 41 -2.95 -6.89 14.97
C ASP A 41 -2.30 -6.75 13.58
N LEU A 42 -1.00 -6.44 13.52
CA LEU A 42 -0.27 -6.29 12.27
C LEU A 42 -0.12 -7.61 11.49
N ALA A 43 0.02 -8.74 12.18
CA ALA A 43 0.14 -10.05 11.51
C ALA A 43 -1.17 -10.44 10.81
N ARG A 44 -2.32 -10.24 11.47
CA ARG A 44 -3.64 -10.46 10.88
C ARG A 44 -3.87 -9.50 9.70
N ILE A 45 -3.62 -8.21 9.90
CA ILE A 45 -3.77 -7.19 8.85
C ILE A 45 -2.92 -7.53 7.62
N SER A 46 -1.70 -8.04 7.81
CA SER A 46 -0.85 -8.47 6.70
C SER A 46 -1.41 -9.68 5.93
N ALA A 47 -2.08 -10.60 6.62
CA ALA A 47 -2.74 -11.74 5.99
C ALA A 47 -3.96 -11.27 5.17
N ASP A 48 -4.79 -10.41 5.74
CA ASP A 48 -5.95 -9.81 5.08
C ASP A 48 -5.52 -8.99 3.85
N GLU A 49 -4.42 -8.24 3.95
CA GLU A 49 -3.83 -7.46 2.84
C GLU A 49 -3.41 -8.37 1.69
N SER A 50 -2.80 -9.53 1.99
CA SER A 50 -2.38 -10.50 0.97
C SER A 50 -3.56 -11.09 0.20
N VAL A 51 -4.69 -11.32 0.87
CA VAL A 51 -5.94 -11.76 0.24
C VAL A 51 -6.48 -10.70 -0.72
N LEU A 52 -6.50 -9.43 -0.30
CA LEU A 52 -6.97 -8.33 -1.13
C LEU A 52 -6.07 -8.08 -2.34
N ILE A 53 -4.75 -8.19 -2.17
CA ILE A 53 -3.78 -8.11 -3.29
C ILE A 53 -4.07 -9.20 -4.32
N THR A 54 -4.32 -10.43 -3.86
CA THR A 54 -4.65 -11.55 -4.76
C THR A 54 -5.94 -11.28 -5.55
N ARG A 55 -6.96 -10.70 -4.89
CA ARG A 55 -8.21 -10.28 -5.56
C ARG A 55 -7.97 -9.16 -6.57
N LEU A 56 -7.16 -8.15 -6.26
CA LEU A 56 -6.77 -7.10 -7.20
C LEU A 56 -6.02 -7.64 -8.42
N GLN A 57 -5.13 -8.61 -8.22
CA GLN A 57 -4.43 -9.27 -9.33
C GLN A 57 -5.39 -10.04 -10.24
N LYS A 58 -6.41 -10.69 -9.68
CA LYS A 58 -7.46 -11.33 -10.47
C LYS A 58 -8.23 -10.30 -11.30
N LEU A 59 -8.65 -9.19 -10.70
CA LEU A 59 -9.33 -8.10 -11.39
C LEU A 59 -8.45 -7.48 -12.49
N LEU A 60 -7.14 -7.35 -12.28
CA LEU A 60 -6.22 -6.89 -13.31
C LEU A 60 -6.25 -7.81 -14.55
N ARG A 61 -6.27 -9.13 -14.35
CA ARG A 61 -6.38 -10.10 -15.45
C ARG A 61 -7.73 -9.99 -16.15
N GLU A 62 -8.81 -9.79 -15.41
CA GLU A 62 -10.15 -9.61 -15.99
C GLU A 62 -10.25 -8.35 -16.84
N ARG A 63 -9.70 -7.23 -16.36
CA ARG A 63 -9.56 -5.99 -17.14
C ARG A 63 -8.81 -6.22 -18.45
N ASN A 64 -7.68 -6.94 -18.40
CA ASN A 64 -6.91 -7.22 -19.62
C ASN A 64 -7.72 -8.03 -20.63
N ARG A 65 -8.47 -9.05 -20.17
CA ARG A 65 -9.37 -9.82 -21.03
C ARG A 65 -10.45 -8.96 -21.67
N ILE A 66 -11.02 -8.00 -20.93
CA ILE A 66 -12.01 -7.05 -21.47
C ILE A 66 -11.39 -6.22 -22.59
N LEU A 67 -10.17 -5.72 -22.40
CA LEU A 67 -9.47 -4.90 -23.39
C LEU A 67 -9.01 -5.70 -24.62
N GLU A 68 -8.55 -6.95 -24.42
CA GLU A 68 -8.24 -7.88 -25.52
C GLU A 68 -9.47 -8.18 -26.37
N PHE A 69 -10.61 -8.48 -25.73
CA PHE A 69 -11.87 -8.72 -26.42
C PHE A 69 -12.39 -7.50 -27.19
N ALA A 70 -12.12 -6.29 -26.69
CA ALA A 70 -12.39 -5.04 -27.38
C ALA A 70 -11.47 -4.85 -28.59
N GLN A 71 -10.18 -5.16 -28.46
CA GLN A 71 -9.20 -5.08 -29.53
C GLN A 71 -9.53 -6.01 -30.70
N GLU A 72 -9.94 -7.26 -30.43
CA GLU A 72 -10.41 -8.22 -31.44
C GLU A 72 -11.59 -7.67 -32.27
N ARG A 73 -12.31 -6.68 -31.74
CA ARG A 73 -13.47 -6.04 -32.37
C ARG A 73 -13.16 -4.68 -32.97
N ASN A 74 -11.88 -4.33 -33.09
CA ASN A 74 -11.41 -3.03 -33.56
C ASN A 74 -11.94 -1.85 -32.71
N LEU A 75 -12.22 -2.08 -31.42
CA LEU A 75 -12.56 -1.03 -30.47
C LEU A 75 -11.30 -0.52 -29.74
N PRO A 76 -11.31 0.71 -29.21
CA PRO A 76 -10.19 1.24 -28.42
C PRO A 76 -9.90 0.36 -27.20
N SER A 77 -8.69 -0.19 -27.13
CA SER A 77 -8.25 -1.10 -26.05
C SER A 77 -7.16 -0.51 -25.14
N GLN A 78 -6.82 0.77 -25.31
CA GLN A 78 -5.77 1.44 -24.54
C GLN A 78 -6.14 1.60 -23.06
N SER A 79 -7.42 1.82 -22.77
CA SER A 79 -7.95 1.93 -21.42
C SER A 79 -9.45 1.66 -21.40
N LEU A 80 -9.99 1.25 -20.25
CA LEU A 80 -11.43 1.11 -20.06
C LEU A 80 -12.17 2.44 -20.28
N LEU A 81 -11.54 3.56 -19.95
CA LEU A 81 -12.10 4.89 -20.20
C LEU A 81 -12.27 5.17 -21.70
N HIS A 82 -11.24 4.87 -22.50
CA HIS A 82 -11.30 5.04 -23.96
C HIS A 82 -12.32 4.09 -24.58
N LEU A 83 -12.38 2.86 -24.06
CA LEU A 83 -13.35 1.86 -24.47
C LEU A 83 -14.80 2.34 -24.22
N VAL A 84 -15.13 2.74 -22.99
CA VAL A 84 -16.48 3.19 -22.61
C VAL A 84 -16.88 4.44 -23.41
N LYS A 85 -15.95 5.36 -23.66
CA LYS A 85 -16.20 6.55 -24.49
C LYS A 85 -16.57 6.20 -25.94
N ALA A 86 -16.04 5.12 -26.48
CA ALA A 86 -16.28 4.68 -27.86
C ALA A 86 -17.56 3.87 -28.05
N ILE A 87 -18.03 3.17 -27.01
CA ILE A 87 -19.21 2.29 -27.13
C ILE A 87 -20.54 3.10 -27.21
N GLY A 88 -20.55 4.36 -26.76
CA GLY A 88 -21.63 5.33 -27.03
C GLY A 88 -23.03 4.90 -26.57
N LEU A 89 -23.29 4.90 -25.26
CA LEU A 89 -24.53 4.39 -24.64
C LEU A 89 -25.07 5.31 -23.54
N GLU A 90 -26.34 5.10 -23.14
CA GLU A 90 -27.03 5.90 -22.09
C GLU A 90 -26.34 5.84 -20.71
N THR A 91 -25.71 4.73 -20.35
CA THR A 91 -24.99 4.56 -19.05
C THR A 91 -23.53 4.99 -19.11
N ARG A 92 -23.10 5.62 -20.20
CA ARG A 92 -21.71 6.03 -20.43
C ARG A 92 -21.21 6.96 -19.33
N ASP A 93 -21.98 7.98 -18.98
CA ASP A 93 -21.52 9.03 -18.06
C ASP A 93 -21.35 8.49 -16.64
N GLU A 94 -22.26 7.61 -16.20
CA GLU A 94 -22.14 6.90 -14.93
C GLU A 94 -20.87 6.03 -14.88
N LEU A 95 -20.63 5.22 -15.91
CA LEU A 95 -19.44 4.36 -15.97
C LEU A 95 -18.14 5.18 -16.05
N ILE A 96 -18.13 6.31 -16.76
CA ILE A 96 -17.00 7.22 -16.78
C ILE A 96 -16.73 7.76 -15.37
N ALA A 97 -17.75 8.25 -14.67
CA ALA A 97 -17.61 8.76 -13.31
C ALA A 97 -17.09 7.68 -12.35
N ARG A 98 -17.59 6.44 -12.45
CA ARG A 98 -17.10 5.31 -11.66
C ARG A 98 -15.63 4.98 -11.95
N ILE A 99 -15.23 5.01 -13.22
CA ILE A 99 -13.83 4.78 -13.63
C ILE A 99 -12.91 5.89 -13.07
N GLU A 100 -13.33 7.15 -13.13
CA GLU A 100 -12.57 8.28 -12.60
C GLU A 100 -12.46 8.20 -11.07
N GLN A 101 -13.55 7.87 -10.38
CA GLN A 101 -13.54 7.66 -8.93
C GLN A 101 -12.60 6.52 -8.54
N ALA A 102 -12.63 5.39 -9.25
CA ALA A 102 -11.74 4.26 -8.99
C ALA A 102 -10.26 4.63 -9.19
N GLN A 103 -9.94 5.51 -10.15
CA GLN A 103 -8.58 6.03 -10.33
C GLN A 103 -8.16 6.94 -9.17
N HIS A 104 -9.07 7.79 -8.70
CA HIS A 104 -8.82 8.65 -7.55
C HIS A 104 -8.54 7.82 -6.28
N THR A 105 -9.39 6.84 -5.99
CA THR A 105 -9.20 5.91 -4.85
C THR A 105 -7.88 5.15 -4.96
N ALA A 106 -7.50 4.69 -6.17
CA ALA A 106 -6.22 4.03 -6.38
C ALA A 106 -5.01 4.95 -6.10
N ALA A 107 -5.10 6.24 -6.42
CA ALA A 107 -4.06 7.21 -6.10
C ALA A 107 -3.94 7.45 -4.59
N GLN A 108 -5.07 7.55 -3.88
CA GLN A 108 -5.11 7.67 -2.43
C GLN A 108 -4.51 6.44 -1.74
N LEU A 109 -4.91 5.23 -2.16
CA LEU A 109 -4.36 3.97 -1.65
C LEU A 109 -2.85 3.89 -1.83
N ARG A 110 -2.33 4.33 -2.98
CA ARG A 110 -0.88 4.39 -3.22
C ARG A 110 -0.19 5.33 -2.25
N HIS A 111 -0.75 6.52 -2.04
CA HIS A 111 -0.22 7.48 -1.07
C HIS A 111 -0.17 6.89 0.35
N GLU A 112 -1.26 6.23 0.78
CA GLU A 112 -1.34 5.55 2.07
C GLU A 112 -0.28 4.44 2.22
N SER A 113 -0.06 3.62 1.18
CA SER A 113 1.01 2.62 1.18
C SER A 113 2.40 3.25 1.35
N TRP A 114 2.66 4.40 0.72
CA TRP A 114 3.92 5.13 0.91
C TRP A 114 4.11 5.62 2.35
N VAL A 115 3.05 6.15 2.97
CA VAL A 115 3.08 6.57 4.38
C VAL A 115 3.41 5.40 5.28
N HIS A 116 2.75 4.25 5.10
CA HIS A 116 3.07 3.04 5.87
C HIS A 116 4.52 2.59 5.71
N TRP A 117 5.04 2.61 4.47
CA TRP A 117 6.44 2.27 4.22
C TRP A 117 7.41 3.20 4.98
N ILE A 118 7.17 4.52 4.97
CA ILE A 118 7.99 5.50 5.71
C ILE A 118 7.96 5.22 7.21
N ILE A 119 6.78 4.99 7.79
CA ILE A 119 6.64 4.72 9.23
C ILE A 119 7.38 3.44 9.61
N SER A 120 7.20 2.36 8.84
CA SER A 120 7.90 1.09 9.07
C SER A 120 9.41 1.25 9.00
N HIS A 121 9.92 1.98 8.01
CA HIS A 121 11.36 2.21 7.86
C HIS A 121 11.96 3.01 9.02
N ARG A 122 11.28 4.09 9.45
CA ARG A 122 11.71 4.87 10.63
C ARG A 122 11.69 4.05 11.91
N SER A 123 10.64 3.23 12.08
CA SER A 123 10.51 2.37 13.26
C SER A 123 11.65 1.35 13.30
N PHE A 124 11.96 0.72 12.17
CA PHE A 124 13.08 -0.21 12.04
C PHE A 124 14.41 0.43 12.43
N ASN A 125 14.73 1.61 11.88
CA ASN A 125 15.99 2.31 12.19
C ASN A 125 16.10 2.64 13.69
N HIS A 126 15.01 3.12 14.29
CA HIS A 126 14.99 3.41 15.72
C HIS A 126 15.19 2.16 16.59
N TYR A 127 14.60 1.02 16.19
CA TYR A 127 14.85 -0.25 16.89
C TYR A 127 16.29 -0.72 16.74
N THR A 128 16.92 -0.52 15.57
CA THR A 128 18.35 -0.80 15.40
C THR A 128 19.20 0.07 16.34
N GLU A 129 18.94 1.37 16.41
CA GLU A 129 19.64 2.29 17.32
C GLU A 129 19.50 1.86 18.80
N LEU A 130 18.30 1.42 19.20
CA LEU A 130 18.06 0.91 20.56
C LEU A 130 18.79 -0.41 20.82
N ILE A 131 18.79 -1.33 19.85
CA ILE A 131 19.54 -2.59 19.97
C ILE A 131 21.03 -2.31 20.07
N ASP A 132 21.57 -1.38 19.27
CA ASP A 132 22.97 -0.98 19.34
C ASP A 132 23.29 -0.34 20.69
N LEU A 133 22.43 0.54 21.20
CA LEU A 133 22.59 1.13 22.53
C LEU A 133 22.63 0.05 23.63
N ILE A 134 21.72 -0.92 23.58
CA ILE A 134 21.67 -2.03 24.55
C ILE A 134 22.91 -2.92 24.41
N ALA A 135 23.27 -3.29 23.20
CA ALA A 135 24.41 -4.16 22.92
C ALA A 135 25.74 -3.56 23.41
N HIS A 136 25.86 -2.23 23.36
CA HIS A 136 27.03 -1.51 23.83
C HIS A 136 26.85 -0.92 25.25
N CYS A 137 25.79 -1.30 25.99
CA CYS A 137 25.49 -0.79 27.34
C CYS A 137 25.52 0.75 27.45
N GLY A 138 25.06 1.46 26.41
CA GLY A 138 25.10 2.93 26.35
C GLY A 138 26.45 3.53 25.97
N GLN A 139 27.47 2.71 25.69
CA GLN A 139 28.74 3.17 25.12
C GLN A 139 28.55 3.39 23.61
N PRO A 140 29.06 4.48 23.02
CA PRO A 140 29.06 4.62 21.57
C PRO A 140 29.80 3.43 20.94
N SER A 141 29.17 2.75 19.98
CA SER A 141 29.78 1.65 19.25
C SER A 141 31.12 2.12 18.64
N PRO A 142 32.24 1.39 18.83
CA PRO A 142 33.54 1.77 18.28
C PRO A 142 33.57 1.39 16.79
N THR A 143 32.80 2.08 15.96
CA THR A 143 32.81 1.83 14.51
C THR A 143 33.85 2.74 13.86
N TYR A 144 35.05 2.20 13.69
CA TYR A 144 36.12 2.66 12.79
C TYR A 144 36.41 4.17 12.77
N HIS A 145 37.18 4.65 13.76
CA HIS A 145 38.20 5.67 13.50
C HIS A 145 39.51 5.12 14.05
N GLU A 146 40.37 4.61 13.16
CA GLU A 146 41.80 4.51 13.47
C GLU A 146 42.34 5.94 13.60
N GLY A 147 42.56 6.35 14.85
CA GLY A 147 43.17 7.64 15.19
C GLY A 147 42.13 8.70 15.56
N ASP A 148 41.75 8.79 16.82
CA ASP A 148 42.45 9.70 17.73
C ASP A 148 42.03 9.43 19.18
N ASP A 149 42.99 9.61 20.06
CA ASP A 149 42.97 9.25 21.47
C ASP A 149 42.24 10.35 22.26
N GLN A 150 40.95 10.17 22.60
CA GLN A 150 40.27 11.07 23.54
C GLN A 150 39.41 10.29 24.54
N SER A 151 40.00 10.13 25.73
CA SER A 151 39.31 10.02 27.02
C SER A 151 38.05 10.88 27.05
N HIS A 152 36.93 10.34 27.52
CA HIS A 152 36.11 10.94 28.59
C HIS A 152 34.90 10.06 28.98
N THR A 153 34.96 9.58 30.23
CA THR A 153 33.85 9.41 31.18
C THR A 153 32.68 8.51 30.80
N GLY A 154 32.89 7.20 30.98
CA GLY A 154 31.85 6.34 31.51
C GLY A 154 31.55 6.75 32.97
N GLY A 155 30.28 6.99 33.28
CA GLY A 155 29.83 7.24 34.65
C GLY A 155 28.82 8.38 34.78
N ALA A 156 27.63 8.24 34.22
CA ALA A 156 26.50 9.11 34.58
C ALA A 156 25.30 8.36 35.16
N LEU A 157 25.28 7.02 35.11
CA LEU A 157 24.12 6.22 35.50
C LEU A 157 24.36 5.23 36.65
N LEU A 158 25.60 4.98 37.08
CA LEU A 158 25.90 3.81 37.93
C LEU A 158 26.78 4.05 39.15
N ASP A 159 27.40 5.23 39.37
CA ASP A 159 28.25 5.41 40.55
C ASP A 159 27.57 6.29 41.60
N ALA A 160 27.04 5.63 42.63
CA ALA A 160 26.49 6.22 43.84
C ALA A 160 27.23 5.62 45.04
N SER A 161 27.65 6.50 45.98
CA SER A 161 28.17 6.25 47.34
C SER A 161 29.51 5.49 47.44
N ILE A 162 30.56 5.97 48.14
CA ILE A 162 30.69 6.72 49.41
C ILE A 162 31.91 7.65 49.32
#